data_AF-A0AAV4LLW9-F1
#
_entry.id   AF-A0AAV4LLW9-F1
#
_cell.length_a   1.000
_cell.length_b   1.000
_cell.length_c   1.000
_cell.angle_alpha   90.00
_cell.angle_beta   90.00
_cell.angle_gamma   90.00
#
_symmetry.space_group_name_H-M   'P 1'
#
loop_
_entity.id
_entity.type
_entity.pdbx_description
1 polymer ?
#
loop_
_entity_poly.entity_id
_entity_poly.type
_entity_poly.pdbx_seq_one_letter_code
_entity_poly.pdbx_strand_id
1 'polypeptide(L)'
;MTEAEVSKRSLSVPEDEGSGVKRRMLDDTSSRVEEVEAFLGKSRVTDEEFKMVLLHATPEQRLRFIQRQIGHYLSNENLSRDNFYHQKFKEDSAKTGVDHVLELKYILSAKRMLDIKATPEDVKAALGSHPLPGITLEELSDTLYVKKSDGLPRYEGRKLFEKKKKFGETQDTYHAAGPILFVSNIPDGVREWQPVKDALQENKQIRVRFISPVSDSGSCFAWVSKSPEAMSAVKELSPVLEGATLQVSLIDSDEKYREFISTLKPSILSSRNKDLQRVHSEIMSSPLDIGGLTIRNFGCLRPLLNGVLDSCDHGTTIAVDSQAGILLQYIIEFHPRAAEKLCKGNRTLVGFEIAMGAFKEGSKKKCFLVVTKDDSSGKEFKEVGRQLRRLSPVLGLFHQQVPGMPPRDGAHHPKDGEARLRESLIGEKFGSCVTRT
;
A
#
# COMPACT_ATOMS: atom_id res chain seq x y z
N MET A 1 53.43 -30.71 -1.27
CA MET A 1 53.90 -31.74 -0.33
C MET A 1 54.63 -31.06 0.80
N THR A 2 53.99 -30.94 1.97
CA THR A 2 54.52 -31.21 3.31
C THR A 2 53.46 -30.77 4.31
N GLU A 3 52.84 -31.79 4.89
CA GLU A 3 51.89 -31.72 5.99
C GLU A 3 52.65 -31.37 7.29
N ALA A 4 52.02 -30.61 8.18
CA ALA A 4 52.48 -30.47 9.56
C ALA A 4 51.31 -30.83 10.48
N GLU A 5 51.33 -32.09 10.93
CA GLU A 5 50.54 -32.62 12.03
C GLU A 5 50.90 -31.91 13.34
N VAL A 6 49.89 -31.53 14.13
CA VAL A 6 50.07 -31.14 15.54
C VAL A 6 49.36 -32.14 16.43
N SER A 7 50.17 -32.66 17.35
CA SER A 7 50.00 -33.83 18.20
C SER A 7 48.92 -33.69 19.27
N LYS A 8 48.23 -34.81 19.49
CA LYS A 8 47.24 -35.07 20.54
C LYS A 8 47.90 -35.09 21.91
N ARG A 9 47.35 -34.34 22.87
CA ARG A 9 47.62 -34.52 24.31
C ARG A 9 46.35 -35.00 25.00
N SER A 10 46.38 -36.26 25.41
CA SER A 10 45.43 -36.89 26.32
C SER A 10 45.76 -36.52 27.75
N LEU A 11 44.77 -36.08 28.53
CA LEU A 11 44.85 -36.06 29.98
C LEU A 11 43.52 -36.52 30.56
N SER A 12 43.65 -37.43 31.51
CA SER A 12 42.67 -38.29 32.12
C SER A 12 41.77 -37.59 33.16
N VAL A 13 40.65 -38.26 33.36
CA VAL A 13 39.52 -38.08 34.29
C VAL A 13 39.96 -37.89 35.75
N PRO A 14 39.14 -37.21 36.57
CA PRO A 14 38.57 -37.94 37.70
C PRO A 14 37.05 -37.85 37.75
N GLU A 15 36.47 -38.99 38.12
CA GLU A 15 35.07 -39.23 38.40
C GLU A 15 34.67 -38.43 39.64
N ASP A 16 33.54 -37.74 39.56
CA ASP A 16 32.85 -37.24 40.76
C ASP A 16 31.39 -37.68 40.69
N GLU A 17 31.02 -38.49 41.68
CA GLU A 17 29.68 -38.97 41.91
C GLU A 17 28.80 -37.85 42.48
N GLY A 18 27.51 -37.92 42.16
CA GLY A 18 26.50 -37.32 43.01
C GLY A 18 25.69 -36.22 42.36
N SER A 19 24.48 -36.59 41.93
CA SER A 19 23.22 -35.91 42.28
C SER A 19 22.20 -36.17 41.18
N GLY A 20 21.48 -37.29 41.34
CA GLY A 20 20.28 -37.57 40.58
C GLY A 20 19.17 -36.57 40.95
N VAL A 21 19.16 -35.42 40.28
CA VAL A 21 17.95 -34.58 40.21
C VAL A 21 17.08 -35.16 39.10
N LYS A 22 16.16 -36.06 39.48
CA LYS A 22 14.96 -36.34 38.68
C LYS A 22 14.22 -35.00 38.52
N ARG A 23 14.51 -34.26 37.44
CA ARG A 23 13.59 -33.23 36.94
C ARG A 23 12.29 -33.94 36.63
N ARG A 24 11.31 -33.80 37.52
CA ARG A 24 9.90 -33.86 37.11
C ARG A 24 9.78 -32.82 36.00
N MET A 25 9.62 -33.28 34.76
CA MET A 25 8.93 -32.47 33.77
C MET A 25 7.49 -32.35 34.27
N LEU A 26 7.26 -31.32 35.09
CA LEU A 26 5.91 -30.82 35.28
C LEU A 26 5.48 -30.32 33.91
N ASP A 27 4.50 -31.02 33.37
CA ASP A 27 3.88 -30.79 32.10
C ASP A 27 3.41 -29.34 32.04
N ASP A 28 4.03 -28.55 31.16
CA ASP A 28 3.77 -27.13 30.93
C ASP A 28 2.52 -26.96 30.05
N THR A 29 1.51 -27.79 30.28
CA THR A 29 0.25 -27.82 29.53
C THR A 29 -0.62 -26.62 29.85
N SER A 30 -0.49 -26.04 31.05
CA SER A 30 -1.26 -24.86 31.47
C SER A 30 -0.89 -23.59 30.69
N SER A 31 0.40 -23.36 30.41
CA SER A 31 0.85 -22.17 29.68
C SER A 31 0.40 -22.21 28.21
N ARG A 32 0.39 -23.38 27.59
CA ARG A 32 -0.04 -23.58 26.19
C ARG A 32 -1.54 -23.37 25.99
N VAL A 33 -2.36 -23.70 26.99
CA VAL A 33 -3.82 -23.48 26.93
C VAL A 33 -4.15 -21.98 26.96
N GLU A 34 -3.42 -21.20 27.77
CA GLU A 34 -3.58 -19.74 27.85
C GLU A 34 -3.12 -19.04 26.56
N GLU A 35 -2.04 -19.53 25.94
CA GLU A 35 -1.56 -19.03 24.64
C GLU A 35 -2.59 -19.24 23.52
N VAL A 36 -3.22 -20.42 23.47
CA VAL A 36 -4.28 -20.72 22.50
C VAL A 36 -5.48 -19.79 22.72
N GLU A 37 -5.87 -19.54 23.98
CA GLU A 37 -6.96 -18.61 24.30
C GLU A 37 -6.65 -17.19 23.84
N ALA A 38 -5.41 -16.74 24.01
CA ALA A 38 -4.95 -15.46 23.49
C ALA A 38 -5.05 -15.37 21.96
N PHE A 39 -4.77 -16.45 21.22
CA PHE A 39 -4.95 -16.49 19.76
C PHE A 39 -6.42 -16.47 19.34
N LEU A 40 -7.29 -17.16 20.09
CA LEU A 40 -8.73 -17.16 19.85
C LEU A 40 -9.35 -15.77 20.06
N GLY A 41 -8.79 -14.95 20.95
CA GLY A 41 -9.19 -13.55 21.15
C GLY A 41 -8.73 -12.55 20.07
N LYS A 42 -7.79 -12.92 19.19
CA LYS A 42 -7.34 -12.04 18.09
C LYS A 42 -8.44 -11.87 17.04
N SER A 43 -8.35 -10.86 16.18
CA SER A 43 -9.28 -10.72 15.03
C SER A 43 -8.85 -11.58 13.83
N ARG A 44 -7.54 -11.79 13.63
CA ARG A 44 -6.96 -12.70 12.63
C ARG A 44 -5.94 -13.62 13.27
N VAL A 45 -5.85 -14.86 12.77
CA VAL A 45 -4.89 -15.88 13.19
C VAL A 45 -3.93 -16.14 12.04
N THR A 46 -2.64 -15.97 12.24
CA THR A 46 -1.60 -16.30 11.25
C THR A 46 -1.50 -17.81 11.04
N ASP A 47 -0.77 -18.26 10.03
CA ASP A 47 -0.65 -19.70 9.76
C ASP A 47 0.17 -20.42 10.85
N GLU A 48 1.12 -19.71 11.48
CA GLU A 48 1.95 -20.18 12.58
C GLU A 48 1.14 -20.27 13.88
N GLU A 49 0.31 -19.25 14.16
CA GLU A 49 -0.64 -19.30 15.27
C GLU A 49 -1.69 -20.40 15.05
N PHE A 50 -2.12 -20.62 13.80
CA PHE A 50 -3.06 -21.68 13.47
C PHE A 50 -2.45 -23.07 13.71
N LYS A 51 -1.17 -23.29 13.38
CA LYS A 51 -0.47 -24.54 13.72
C LYS A 51 -0.43 -24.78 15.23
N MET A 52 -0.24 -23.72 16.03
CA MET A 52 -0.29 -23.83 17.49
C MET A 52 -1.69 -24.23 17.99
N VAL A 53 -2.75 -23.64 17.42
CA VAL A 53 -4.14 -24.04 17.71
C VAL A 53 -4.37 -25.51 17.35
N LEU A 54 -3.88 -26.00 16.21
CA LEU A 54 -4.03 -27.41 15.81
C LEU A 54 -3.37 -28.40 16.78
N LEU A 55 -2.23 -28.03 17.37
CA LEU A 55 -1.43 -28.92 18.23
C LEU A 55 -1.88 -28.93 19.69
N HIS A 56 -2.46 -27.82 20.18
CA HIS A 56 -2.66 -27.61 21.61
C HIS A 56 -4.08 -27.20 22.01
N ALA A 57 -5.00 -27.01 21.06
CA ALA A 57 -6.38 -26.65 21.40
C ALA A 57 -7.10 -27.78 22.13
N THR A 58 -7.76 -27.42 23.22
CA THR A 58 -8.77 -28.28 23.86
C THR A 58 -9.98 -28.50 22.94
N PRO A 59 -10.82 -29.53 23.20
CA PRO A 59 -12.04 -29.74 22.42
C PRO A 59 -12.96 -28.51 22.36
N GLU A 60 -13.11 -27.78 23.46
CA GLU A 60 -13.92 -26.56 23.52
C GLU A 60 -13.30 -25.42 22.70
N GLN A 61 -11.99 -25.22 22.81
CA GLN A 61 -11.25 -24.22 22.02
C GLN A 61 -11.31 -24.51 20.52
N ARG A 62 -11.29 -25.80 20.15
CA ARG A 62 -11.48 -26.25 18.78
C ARG A 62 -12.87 -25.86 18.24
N LEU A 63 -13.93 -26.07 19.02
CA LEU A 63 -15.28 -25.66 18.62
C LEU A 63 -15.40 -24.14 18.47
N ARG A 64 -14.80 -23.35 19.38
CA ARG A 64 -14.72 -21.88 19.23
C ARG A 64 -13.96 -21.46 17.98
N PHE A 65 -12.86 -22.14 17.66
CA PHE A 65 -12.12 -21.86 16.43
C PHE A 65 -12.97 -22.13 15.19
N ILE A 66 -13.67 -23.27 15.15
CA ILE A 66 -14.59 -23.64 14.06
C ILE A 66 -15.67 -22.57 13.88
N GLN A 67 -16.32 -22.17 14.98
CA GLN A 67 -17.33 -21.11 14.97
C GLN A 67 -16.76 -19.80 14.40
N ARG A 68 -15.55 -19.42 14.81
CA ARG A 68 -14.88 -18.22 14.29
C ARG A 68 -14.54 -18.32 12.80
N GLN A 69 -14.12 -19.49 12.30
CA GLN A 69 -13.88 -19.68 10.87
C GLN A 69 -15.18 -19.56 10.06
N ILE A 70 -16.27 -20.16 10.54
CA ILE A 70 -17.59 -20.02 9.92
C ILE A 70 -18.00 -18.55 9.87
N GLY A 71 -17.88 -17.84 10.99
CA GLY A 71 -18.18 -16.40 11.06
C GLY A 71 -17.31 -15.57 10.11
N HIS A 72 -16.04 -15.95 9.91
CA HIS A 72 -15.18 -15.31 8.93
C HIS A 72 -15.64 -15.56 7.49
N TYR A 73 -15.85 -16.83 7.11
CA TYR A 73 -16.25 -17.20 5.75
C TYR A 73 -17.58 -16.57 5.35
N LEU A 74 -18.53 -16.51 6.29
CA LEU A 74 -19.87 -15.99 6.09
C LEU A 74 -20.03 -14.50 6.43
N SER A 75 -18.94 -13.82 6.80
CA SER A 75 -18.96 -12.38 7.04
C SER A 75 -19.26 -11.61 5.76
N ASN A 76 -19.96 -10.47 5.89
CA ASN A 76 -20.26 -9.60 4.75
C ASN A 76 -18.99 -9.11 4.02
N GLU A 77 -17.90 -8.90 4.74
CA GLU A 77 -16.61 -8.50 4.13
C GLU A 77 -15.99 -9.62 3.29
N ASN A 78 -16.09 -10.88 3.73
CA ASN A 78 -15.57 -12.00 2.96
C ASN A 78 -16.47 -12.31 1.76
N LEU A 79 -17.78 -12.42 1.98
CA LEU A 79 -18.76 -12.76 0.94
C LEU A 79 -18.88 -11.71 -0.18
N SER A 80 -18.60 -10.43 0.09
CA SER A 80 -18.57 -9.42 -0.97
C SER A 80 -17.37 -9.59 -1.91
N ARG A 81 -16.32 -10.31 -1.49
CA ARG A 81 -15.07 -10.47 -2.25
C ARG A 81 -14.82 -11.89 -2.74
N ASP A 82 -15.44 -12.88 -2.11
CA ASP A 82 -15.21 -14.29 -2.42
C ASP A 82 -16.19 -14.79 -3.48
N ASN A 83 -15.70 -14.90 -4.71
CA ASN A 83 -16.51 -15.36 -5.84
C ASN A 83 -17.07 -16.77 -5.63
N PHE A 84 -16.29 -17.65 -5.00
CA PHE A 84 -16.65 -19.05 -4.85
C PHE A 84 -17.88 -19.19 -3.97
N TYR A 85 -17.84 -18.62 -2.76
CA TYR A 85 -18.99 -18.68 -1.86
C TYR A 85 -20.18 -17.93 -2.43
N HIS A 86 -19.97 -16.75 -3.04
CA HIS A 86 -21.06 -15.97 -3.61
C HIS A 86 -21.79 -16.73 -4.74
N GLN A 87 -21.04 -17.47 -5.57
CA GLN A 87 -21.61 -18.32 -6.62
C GLN A 87 -22.32 -19.54 -6.02
N LYS A 88 -21.72 -20.21 -5.03
CA LYS A 88 -22.33 -21.39 -4.40
C LYS A 88 -23.62 -21.08 -3.65
N PHE A 89 -23.69 -19.96 -2.95
CA PHE A 89 -24.94 -19.50 -2.37
C PHE A 89 -26.05 -19.33 -3.42
N LYS A 90 -25.74 -18.77 -4.60
CA LYS A 90 -26.72 -18.62 -5.69
C LYS A 90 -27.15 -19.95 -6.28
N GLU A 91 -26.20 -20.84 -6.55
CA GLU A 91 -26.46 -22.18 -7.10
C GLU A 91 -27.32 -23.02 -6.15
N ASP A 92 -26.96 -23.07 -4.87
CA ASP A 92 -27.66 -23.88 -3.87
C ASP A 92 -29.04 -23.30 -3.52
N SER A 93 -29.17 -21.98 -3.48
CA SER A 93 -30.48 -21.33 -3.30
C SER A 93 -31.41 -21.61 -4.48
N ALA A 94 -30.90 -21.57 -5.71
CA ALA A 94 -31.69 -21.91 -6.90
C ALA A 94 -32.08 -23.40 -6.94
N LYS A 95 -31.20 -24.29 -6.47
CA LYS A 95 -31.45 -25.74 -6.44
C LYS A 95 -32.47 -26.15 -5.39
N THR A 96 -32.44 -25.52 -4.21
CA THR A 96 -33.30 -25.87 -3.07
C THR A 96 -34.61 -25.08 -3.04
N GLY A 97 -34.66 -23.94 -3.73
CA GLY A 97 -35.80 -23.01 -3.66
C GLY A 97 -35.83 -22.18 -2.37
N VAL A 98 -34.76 -22.22 -1.57
CA VAL A 98 -34.63 -21.45 -0.33
C VAL A 98 -33.57 -20.37 -0.52
N ASP A 99 -33.91 -19.12 -0.23
CA ASP A 99 -32.97 -18.02 -0.39
C ASP A 99 -31.82 -18.07 0.64
N HIS A 100 -30.62 -17.76 0.14
CA HIS A 100 -29.40 -17.56 0.93
C HIS A 100 -28.92 -18.79 1.71
N VAL A 101 -28.99 -19.96 1.07
CA VAL A 101 -28.46 -21.22 1.61
C VAL A 101 -27.19 -21.66 0.88
N LEU A 102 -26.32 -22.35 1.60
CA LEU A 102 -25.06 -22.92 1.11
C LEU A 102 -24.86 -24.31 1.71
N GLU A 103 -24.56 -25.31 0.89
CA GLU A 103 -24.30 -26.66 1.37
C GLU A 103 -23.07 -26.71 2.29
N LEU A 104 -23.20 -27.36 3.46
CA LEU A 104 -22.15 -27.34 4.48
C LEU A 104 -20.82 -27.95 3.99
N LYS A 105 -20.87 -28.87 3.02
CA LYS A 105 -19.67 -29.46 2.43
C LYS A 105 -18.67 -28.41 1.92
N TYR A 106 -19.16 -27.26 1.43
CA TYR A 106 -18.30 -26.22 0.87
C TYR A 106 -17.47 -25.55 1.97
N ILE A 107 -18.08 -25.31 3.14
CA ILE A 107 -17.36 -24.81 4.32
C ILE A 107 -16.36 -25.85 4.81
N LEU A 108 -16.76 -27.11 4.91
CA LEU A 108 -15.88 -28.19 5.37
C LEU A 108 -14.69 -28.43 4.42
N SER A 109 -14.87 -28.17 3.13
CA SER A 109 -13.80 -28.26 2.12
C SER A 109 -12.77 -27.12 2.18
N ALA A 110 -13.01 -26.08 2.98
CA ALA A 110 -12.05 -25.00 3.14
C ALA A 110 -10.79 -25.50 3.85
N LYS A 111 -9.60 -25.06 3.39
CA LYS A 111 -8.29 -25.54 3.89
C LYS A 111 -8.20 -25.59 5.42
N ARG A 112 -8.56 -24.51 6.13
CA ARG A 112 -8.48 -24.48 7.60
C ARG A 112 -9.47 -25.42 8.28
N MET A 113 -10.61 -25.72 7.65
CA MET A 113 -11.59 -26.69 8.14
C MET A 113 -11.10 -28.13 7.93
N LEU A 114 -10.44 -28.41 6.80
CA LEU A 114 -9.77 -29.68 6.53
C LEU A 114 -8.61 -29.92 7.50
N ASP A 115 -7.76 -28.92 7.72
CA ASP A 115 -6.57 -29.02 8.57
C ASP A 115 -6.95 -29.31 10.05
N ILE A 116 -8.06 -28.74 10.53
CA ILE A 116 -8.60 -29.02 11.89
C ILE A 116 -9.52 -30.26 11.94
N LYS A 117 -9.68 -30.94 10.81
CA LYS A 117 -10.53 -32.12 10.63
C LYS A 117 -11.96 -31.87 11.14
N ALA A 118 -12.54 -30.72 10.81
CA ALA A 118 -13.90 -30.38 11.23
C ALA A 118 -14.92 -31.34 10.60
N THR A 119 -15.86 -31.84 11.39
CA THR A 119 -16.98 -32.66 10.92
C THR A 119 -18.30 -31.87 10.94
N PRO A 120 -19.37 -32.36 10.29
CA PRO A 120 -20.70 -31.75 10.38
C PRO A 120 -21.20 -31.61 11.83
N GLU A 121 -20.90 -32.60 12.69
CA GLU A 121 -21.28 -32.63 14.10
C GLU A 121 -20.55 -31.54 14.88
N ASP A 122 -19.27 -31.30 14.58
CA ASP A 122 -18.51 -30.21 15.18
C ASP A 122 -19.11 -28.85 14.84
N VAL A 123 -19.59 -28.67 13.60
CA VAL A 123 -20.24 -27.42 13.18
C VAL A 123 -21.58 -27.23 13.91
N LYS A 124 -22.38 -28.31 14.03
CA LYS A 124 -23.61 -28.30 14.84
C LYS A 124 -23.32 -27.94 16.30
N ALA A 125 -22.29 -28.56 16.90
CA ALA A 125 -21.90 -28.31 18.29
C ALA A 125 -21.34 -26.88 18.49
N ALA A 126 -20.54 -26.38 17.55
CA ALA A 126 -19.95 -25.06 17.59
C ALA A 126 -21.01 -23.95 17.49
N LEU A 127 -21.98 -24.08 16.57
CA LEU A 127 -23.08 -23.12 16.43
C LEU A 127 -24.13 -23.24 17.54
N GLY A 128 -24.31 -24.45 18.11
CA GLY A 128 -25.19 -24.66 19.27
C GLY A 128 -24.64 -24.07 20.57
N SER A 129 -23.32 -24.20 20.80
CA SER A 129 -22.67 -23.65 22.00
C SER A 129 -22.44 -22.14 21.90
N HIS A 130 -22.16 -21.64 20.69
CA HIS A 130 -21.84 -20.24 20.43
C HIS A 130 -22.54 -19.75 19.15
N PRO A 131 -23.84 -19.37 19.23
CA PRO A 131 -24.61 -18.97 18.06
C PRO A 131 -24.01 -17.73 17.40
N LEU A 132 -23.91 -17.77 16.07
CA LEU A 132 -23.51 -16.61 15.27
C LEU A 132 -24.77 -15.85 14.83
N PRO A 133 -24.79 -14.51 14.96
CA PRO A 133 -25.95 -13.73 14.56
C PRO A 133 -26.20 -13.88 13.06
N GLY A 134 -27.43 -14.28 12.72
CA GLY A 134 -27.90 -14.41 11.34
C GLY A 134 -27.40 -15.64 10.58
N ILE A 135 -26.79 -16.62 11.28
CA ILE A 135 -26.34 -17.88 10.67
C ILE A 135 -27.07 -19.03 11.35
N THR A 136 -27.78 -19.85 10.57
CA THR A 136 -28.49 -21.04 11.06
C THR A 136 -28.16 -22.27 10.21
N LEU A 137 -28.39 -23.46 10.76
CA LEU A 137 -28.31 -24.72 10.02
C LEU A 137 -29.72 -25.17 9.63
N GLU A 138 -29.89 -25.56 8.38
CA GLU A 138 -31.14 -26.15 7.86
C GLU A 138 -30.81 -27.49 7.22
N GLU A 139 -31.67 -28.48 7.44
CA GLU A 139 -31.53 -29.81 6.83
C GLU A 139 -32.61 -29.95 5.76
N LEU A 140 -32.18 -30.09 4.51
CA LEU A 140 -33.05 -30.16 3.33
C LEU A 140 -32.65 -31.40 2.54
N SER A 141 -33.58 -32.34 2.35
CA SER A 141 -33.37 -33.58 1.57
C SER A 141 -32.11 -34.34 2.02
N ASP A 142 -32.01 -34.62 3.33
CA ASP A 142 -30.88 -35.31 3.98
C ASP A 142 -29.51 -34.64 3.77
N THR A 143 -29.51 -33.38 3.35
CA THR A 143 -28.31 -32.57 3.14
C THR A 143 -28.34 -31.37 4.07
N LEU A 144 -27.21 -31.11 4.73
CA LEU A 144 -27.10 -30.03 5.70
C LEU A 144 -26.62 -28.73 5.01
N TYR A 145 -27.39 -27.67 5.19
CA TYR A 145 -27.15 -26.34 4.64
C TYR A 145 -26.89 -25.33 5.76
N VAL A 146 -26.11 -24.31 5.43
CA VAL A 146 -25.96 -23.11 6.24
C VAL A 146 -26.75 -21.98 5.58
N LYS A 147 -27.62 -21.35 6.36
CA LYS A 147 -28.45 -20.24 5.90
C LYS A 147 -28.01 -18.94 6.54
N LYS A 148 -28.04 -17.88 5.73
CA LYS A 148 -27.74 -16.51 6.16
C LYS A 148 -28.99 -15.64 6.11
N SER A 149 -29.46 -15.17 7.26
CA SER A 149 -30.76 -14.48 7.36
C SER A 149 -30.73 -13.00 6.94
N ASP A 150 -29.57 -12.35 6.99
CA ASP A 150 -29.37 -10.95 6.57
C ASP A 150 -29.06 -10.80 5.06
N GLY A 151 -29.20 -11.88 4.29
CA GLY A 151 -29.01 -11.90 2.84
C GLY A 151 -27.55 -11.87 2.39
N LEU A 152 -27.32 -11.89 1.08
CA LEU A 152 -25.96 -11.83 0.51
C LEU A 152 -25.55 -10.37 0.25
N PRO A 153 -24.35 -9.94 0.67
CA PRO A 153 -23.85 -8.62 0.31
C PRO A 153 -23.61 -8.55 -1.21
N ARG A 154 -23.64 -7.34 -1.77
CA ARG A 154 -23.28 -7.11 -3.17
C ARG A 154 -21.86 -7.63 -3.43
N TYR A 155 -21.70 -8.43 -4.48
CA TYR A 155 -20.39 -8.89 -4.91
C TYR A 155 -19.59 -7.73 -5.52
N GLU A 156 -18.48 -7.38 -4.89
CA GLU A 156 -17.50 -6.36 -5.31
C GLU A 156 -16.27 -6.99 -5.97
N GLY A 157 -16.11 -8.31 -5.83
CA GLY A 157 -14.91 -9.04 -6.24
C GLY A 157 -13.73 -8.81 -5.30
N ARG A 158 -12.72 -9.69 -5.40
CA ARG A 158 -11.41 -9.34 -4.85
C ARG A 158 -10.95 -8.12 -5.64
N LYS A 159 -10.92 -6.94 -5.02
CA LYS A 159 -9.98 -5.90 -5.43
C LYS A 159 -8.61 -6.58 -5.38
N LEU A 160 -8.15 -7.12 -6.51
CA LEU A 160 -6.74 -7.44 -6.72
C LEU A 160 -6.04 -6.24 -6.12
N PHE A 161 -5.27 -6.45 -5.04
CA PHE A 161 -4.49 -5.37 -4.46
C PHE A 161 -3.83 -4.69 -5.63
N GLU A 162 -4.28 -3.48 -5.99
CA GLU A 162 -3.73 -2.77 -7.12
C GLU A 162 -2.25 -2.76 -6.85
N LYS A 163 -1.50 -3.50 -7.69
CA LYS A 163 -0.08 -3.69 -7.46
C LYS A 163 0.46 -2.29 -7.33
N LYS A 164 1.03 -1.99 -6.17
CA LYS A 164 1.49 -0.63 -5.89
C LYS A 164 2.43 -0.26 -7.03
N LYS A 165 2.04 0.76 -7.80
CA LYS A 165 2.85 1.29 -8.90
C LYS A 165 4.22 1.62 -8.33
N LYS A 166 5.27 1.12 -8.98
CA LYS A 166 6.66 1.33 -8.54
C LYS A 166 7.12 2.74 -8.92
N PHE A 167 8.24 3.17 -8.36
CA PHE A 167 8.93 4.36 -8.82
C PHE A 167 9.25 4.22 -10.31
N GLY A 168 8.83 5.20 -11.12
CA GLY A 168 8.91 5.17 -12.58
C GLY A 168 7.64 4.73 -13.30
N GLU A 169 6.61 4.26 -12.58
CA GLU A 169 5.31 3.80 -13.11
C GLU A 169 4.13 4.72 -12.74
N THR A 170 4.40 5.87 -12.13
CA THR A 170 3.38 6.89 -11.82
C THR A 170 3.65 8.15 -12.63
N GLN A 171 2.61 8.94 -12.91
CA GLN A 171 2.71 10.18 -13.69
C GLN A 171 3.83 11.10 -13.20
N ASP A 172 3.95 11.27 -11.87
CA ASP A 172 4.99 12.10 -11.25
C ASP A 172 6.43 11.57 -11.47
N THR A 173 6.57 10.31 -11.88
CA THR A 173 7.88 9.61 -11.94
C THR A 173 8.20 9.00 -13.30
N TYR A 174 7.31 9.07 -14.29
CA TYR A 174 7.55 8.51 -15.62
C TYR A 174 8.89 8.99 -16.19
N HIS A 175 9.13 10.29 -16.04
CA HIS A 175 10.30 10.99 -16.59
C HIS A 175 11.48 11.08 -15.63
N ALA A 176 11.44 10.40 -14.47
CA ALA A 176 12.51 10.49 -13.47
C ALA A 176 13.87 10.00 -14.02
N ALA A 177 13.86 9.02 -14.92
CA ALA A 177 15.05 8.53 -15.64
C ALA A 177 15.29 9.24 -16.99
N GLY A 178 14.72 10.43 -17.17
CA GLY A 178 14.80 11.23 -18.38
C GLY A 178 13.45 11.34 -19.13
N PRO A 179 13.28 12.38 -19.96
CA PRO A 179 12.03 12.63 -20.67
C PRO A 179 11.59 11.45 -21.53
N ILE A 180 10.29 11.17 -21.53
CA ILE A 180 9.68 10.18 -22.44
C ILE A 180 8.73 10.95 -23.35
N LEU A 181 8.97 10.83 -24.64
CA LEU A 181 8.34 11.62 -25.69
C LEU A 181 7.38 10.76 -26.49
N PHE A 182 6.27 11.36 -26.87
CA PHE A 182 5.43 10.93 -27.98
C PHE A 182 5.64 11.90 -29.14
N VAL A 183 6.08 11.37 -30.27
CA VAL A 183 6.36 12.12 -31.49
C VAL A 183 5.30 11.74 -32.52
N SER A 184 4.62 12.73 -33.08
CA SER A 184 3.60 12.57 -34.11
C SER A 184 3.85 13.50 -35.29
N ASN A 185 3.03 13.38 -36.33
CA ASN A 185 3.16 14.12 -37.59
C ASN A 185 4.45 13.74 -38.36
N ILE A 186 4.83 12.46 -38.32
CA ILE A 186 5.96 11.93 -39.08
C ILE A 186 5.50 11.71 -40.54
N PRO A 187 6.23 12.21 -41.55
CA PRO A 187 5.86 12.02 -42.96
C PRO A 187 5.74 10.55 -43.37
N ASP A 188 4.77 10.24 -44.24
CA ASP A 188 4.48 8.86 -44.69
C ASP A 188 5.67 8.18 -45.40
N GLY A 189 6.60 8.97 -45.95
CA GLY A 189 7.83 8.49 -46.56
C GLY A 189 8.84 7.92 -45.55
N VAL A 190 8.75 8.34 -44.28
CA VAL A 190 9.71 7.95 -43.23
C VAL A 190 9.15 6.81 -42.40
N ARG A 191 9.58 5.58 -42.73
CA ARG A 191 9.24 4.37 -41.96
C ARG A 191 10.31 3.95 -40.97
N GLU A 192 11.51 4.50 -41.12
CA GLU A 192 12.64 4.17 -40.26
C GLU A 192 12.73 5.15 -39.09
N TRP A 193 13.17 4.65 -37.93
CA TRP A 193 13.29 5.46 -36.72
C TRP A 193 14.54 6.37 -36.73
N GLN A 194 15.54 6.07 -37.57
CA GLN A 194 16.83 6.74 -37.56
C GLN A 194 16.73 8.23 -37.98
N PRO A 195 16.01 8.60 -39.06
CA PRO A 195 15.81 10.01 -39.43
C PRO A 195 15.09 10.82 -38.33
N VAL A 196 14.09 10.22 -37.66
CA VAL A 196 13.36 10.87 -36.56
C VAL A 196 14.30 11.12 -35.37
N LYS A 197 15.18 10.16 -35.07
CA LYS A 197 16.19 10.31 -34.02
C LYS A 197 17.18 11.43 -34.34
N ASP A 198 17.65 11.49 -35.58
CA ASP A 198 18.62 12.49 -36.00
C ASP A 198 18.02 13.90 -35.94
N ALA A 199 16.75 14.06 -36.38
CA ALA A 199 16.00 15.31 -36.25
C ALA A 199 15.82 15.73 -34.77
N LEU A 200 15.52 14.79 -33.87
CA LEU A 200 15.43 15.09 -32.43
C LEU A 200 16.78 15.53 -31.85
N GLN A 201 17.89 14.99 -32.35
CA GLN A 201 19.23 15.25 -31.80
C GLN A 201 19.97 16.43 -32.46
N GLU A 202 19.38 17.07 -33.46
CA GLU A 202 19.99 18.19 -34.20
C GLU A 202 20.38 19.36 -33.27
N ASN A 203 19.54 19.68 -32.29
CA ASN A 203 19.79 20.76 -31.32
C ASN A 203 20.93 20.43 -30.31
N LYS A 204 21.48 19.21 -30.31
CA LYS A 204 22.56 18.70 -29.39
C LYS A 204 22.29 18.80 -27.88
N GLN A 205 21.21 19.45 -27.47
CA GLN A 205 20.79 19.59 -26.07
C GLN A 205 20.20 18.29 -25.50
N ILE A 206 19.76 17.37 -26.36
CA ILE A 206 19.16 16.10 -25.95
C ILE A 206 19.91 14.90 -26.54
N ARG A 207 20.00 13.83 -25.75
CA ARG A 207 20.57 12.55 -26.16
C ARG A 207 19.51 11.45 -26.10
N VAL A 208 19.01 11.04 -27.27
CA VAL A 208 18.02 9.96 -27.41
C VAL A 208 18.66 8.61 -27.10
N ARG A 209 18.12 7.89 -26.10
CA ARG A 209 18.54 6.55 -25.68
C ARG A 209 17.80 5.45 -26.43
N PHE A 210 16.54 5.70 -26.74
CA PHE A 210 15.67 4.75 -27.42
C PHE A 210 14.64 5.51 -28.25
N ILE A 211 14.29 4.93 -29.39
CA ILE A 211 13.17 5.35 -30.21
C ILE A 211 12.48 4.07 -30.71
N SER A 212 11.15 4.05 -30.66
CA SER A 212 10.36 2.93 -31.20
C SER A 212 10.34 2.99 -32.73
N PRO A 213 9.99 1.89 -33.41
CA PRO A 213 9.60 1.96 -34.81
C PRO A 213 8.50 3.01 -35.03
N VAL A 214 8.48 3.60 -36.23
CA VAL A 214 7.39 4.49 -36.67
C VAL A 214 6.16 3.62 -36.94
N SER A 215 5.05 3.96 -36.30
CA SER A 215 3.77 3.29 -36.51
C SER A 215 3.15 3.71 -37.84
N ASP A 216 2.17 2.94 -38.31
CA ASP A 216 1.43 3.24 -39.54
C ASP A 216 0.65 4.56 -39.47
N SER A 217 0.45 5.12 -38.25
CA SER A 217 -0.18 6.43 -38.04
C SER A 217 0.81 7.60 -38.06
N GLY A 218 2.08 7.37 -38.43
CA GLY A 218 3.11 8.41 -38.47
C GLY A 218 3.47 8.91 -37.07
N SER A 219 3.57 7.99 -36.10
CA SER A 219 3.93 8.30 -34.71
C SER A 219 4.93 7.31 -34.11
N CYS A 220 5.75 7.77 -33.15
CA CYS A 220 6.68 6.92 -32.41
C CYS A 220 6.92 7.44 -30.99
N PHE A 221 7.49 6.60 -30.14
CA PHE A 221 7.94 6.98 -28.81
C PHE A 221 9.46 7.15 -28.76
N ALA A 222 9.93 8.11 -27.97
CA ALA A 222 11.35 8.27 -27.71
C ALA A 222 11.63 8.40 -26.21
N TRP A 223 12.78 7.89 -25.76
CA TRP A 223 13.28 8.10 -24.41
C TRP A 223 14.62 8.83 -24.47
N VAL A 224 14.69 9.97 -23.78
CA VAL A 224 15.85 10.85 -23.73
C VAL A 224 16.62 10.63 -22.43
N SER A 225 17.95 10.73 -22.51
CA SER A 225 18.83 10.65 -21.34
C SER A 225 18.47 11.74 -20.31
N LYS A 226 18.56 11.42 -19.01
CA LYS A 226 18.51 12.42 -17.94
C LYS A 226 19.68 13.41 -18.11
N SER A 227 19.37 14.69 -18.27
CA SER A 227 20.27 15.83 -18.05
C SER A 227 19.48 16.96 -17.38
N PRO A 228 20.15 17.92 -16.70
CA PRO A 228 19.47 19.03 -16.05
C PRO A 228 18.63 19.88 -17.02
N GLU A 229 19.08 20.02 -18.26
CA GLU A 229 18.45 20.84 -19.28
C GLU A 229 17.43 20.06 -20.14
N ALA A 230 17.45 18.72 -20.09
CA ALA A 230 16.67 17.88 -21.01
C ALA A 230 15.16 18.15 -20.95
N MET A 231 14.61 18.40 -19.76
CA MET A 231 13.17 18.66 -19.61
C MET A 231 12.75 19.99 -20.25
N SER A 232 13.56 21.03 -20.11
CA SER A 232 13.30 22.34 -20.72
C SER A 232 13.55 22.28 -22.23
N ALA A 233 14.67 21.70 -22.65
CA ALA A 233 15.01 21.53 -24.06
C ALA A 233 13.90 20.77 -24.82
N VAL A 234 13.33 19.72 -24.22
CA VAL A 234 12.24 18.95 -24.84
C VAL A 234 10.98 19.77 -25.08
N LYS A 235 10.64 20.72 -24.20
CA LYS A 235 9.43 21.55 -24.36
C LYS A 235 9.56 22.53 -25.53
N GLU A 236 10.79 22.90 -25.89
CA GLU A 236 11.09 23.84 -26.97
C GLU A 236 11.44 23.12 -28.29
N LEU A 237 11.42 21.78 -28.32
CA LEU A 237 11.72 21.00 -29.51
C LEU A 237 10.61 21.15 -30.56
N SER A 238 10.99 21.70 -31.71
CA SER A 238 10.20 21.70 -32.95
C SER A 238 11.02 21.13 -34.12
N PRO A 239 11.39 19.83 -34.08
CA PRO A 239 12.28 19.26 -35.08
C PRO A 239 11.60 19.21 -36.45
N VAL A 240 12.38 19.46 -37.51
CA VAL A 240 11.91 19.46 -38.90
C VAL A 240 12.47 18.23 -39.60
N LEU A 241 11.60 17.47 -40.25
CA LEU A 241 11.97 16.27 -41.01
C LEU A 241 11.30 16.32 -42.38
N GLU A 242 12.10 16.31 -43.45
CA GLU A 242 11.62 16.42 -44.84
C GLU A 242 10.69 17.62 -45.09
N GLY A 243 10.93 18.74 -44.39
CA GLY A 243 10.12 19.95 -44.48
C GLY A 243 8.84 19.95 -43.63
N ALA A 244 8.49 18.84 -42.97
CA ALA A 244 7.40 18.76 -42.01
C ALA A 244 7.91 19.02 -40.58
N THR A 245 7.18 19.83 -39.81
CA THR A 245 7.45 20.02 -38.38
C THR A 245 6.83 18.88 -37.58
N LEU A 246 7.66 18.13 -36.87
CA LEU A 246 7.21 17.04 -35.99
C LEU A 246 6.58 17.63 -34.72
N GLN A 247 5.53 16.98 -34.23
CA GLN A 247 4.91 17.32 -32.96
C GLN A 247 5.52 16.47 -31.84
N VAL A 248 6.15 17.11 -30.87
CA VAL A 248 6.78 16.43 -29.73
C VAL A 248 6.01 16.76 -28.46
N SER A 249 5.60 15.73 -27.71
CA SER A 249 4.88 15.89 -26.44
C SER A 249 5.44 14.96 -25.37
N LEU A 250 5.38 15.37 -24.11
CA LEU A 250 5.71 14.51 -22.97
C LEU A 250 4.59 13.50 -22.73
N ILE A 251 4.93 12.27 -22.35
CA ILE A 251 3.94 11.29 -21.91
C ILE A 251 3.38 11.66 -20.53
N ASP A 252 2.10 11.98 -20.47
CA ASP A 252 1.36 12.33 -19.25
C ASP A 252 0.24 11.34 -18.89
N SER A 253 -0.22 10.51 -19.83
CA SER A 253 -1.28 9.52 -19.61
C SER A 253 -0.75 8.11 -19.27
N ASP A 254 -1.49 7.36 -18.45
CA ASP A 254 -1.22 5.94 -18.15
C ASP A 254 -1.29 5.05 -19.41
N GLU A 255 -2.14 5.40 -20.39
CA GLU A 255 -2.31 4.67 -21.65
C GLU A 255 -1.03 4.74 -22.50
N LYS A 256 -0.59 5.96 -22.83
CA LYS A 256 0.64 6.18 -23.62
C LYS A 256 1.88 5.63 -22.90
N TYR A 257 1.93 5.72 -21.56
CA TYR A 257 3.03 5.12 -20.80
C TYR A 257 3.06 3.59 -20.96
N ARG A 258 1.90 2.92 -20.85
CA ARG A 258 1.81 1.46 -21.06
C ARG A 258 2.21 1.06 -22.48
N GLU A 259 1.75 1.82 -23.47
CA GLU A 259 2.11 1.61 -24.87
C GLU A 259 3.62 1.75 -25.07
N PHE A 260 4.23 2.83 -24.59
CA PHE A 260 5.69 3.02 -24.60
C PHE A 260 6.43 1.83 -23.99
N ILE A 261 6.04 1.39 -22.79
CA ILE A 261 6.67 0.25 -22.12
C ILE A 261 6.57 -1.03 -22.95
N SER A 262 5.46 -1.24 -23.66
CA SER A 262 5.28 -2.40 -24.55
C SER A 262 6.22 -2.40 -25.76
N THR A 263 6.67 -1.22 -26.21
CA THR A 263 7.62 -1.09 -27.32
C THR A 263 9.08 -1.32 -26.91
N LEU A 264 9.39 -1.29 -25.60
CA LEU A 264 10.76 -1.41 -25.12
C LEU A 264 11.29 -2.85 -25.22
N LYS A 265 12.46 -3.00 -25.83
CA LYS A 265 13.24 -4.24 -25.76
C LYS A 265 13.68 -4.52 -24.31
N PRO A 266 13.80 -5.79 -23.89
CA PRO A 266 14.21 -6.13 -22.51
C PRO A 266 15.52 -5.48 -22.05
N SER A 267 16.50 -5.30 -22.94
CA SER A 267 17.77 -4.63 -22.64
C SER A 267 17.59 -3.15 -22.32
N ILE A 268 16.74 -2.45 -23.07
CA ILE A 268 16.43 -1.02 -22.87
C ILE A 268 15.60 -0.84 -21.60
N LEU A 269 14.61 -1.71 -21.38
CA LEU A 269 13.81 -1.69 -20.16
C LEU A 269 14.70 -1.91 -18.91
N SER A 270 15.64 -2.85 -18.98
CA SER A 270 16.64 -3.08 -17.91
C SER A 270 17.53 -1.85 -17.70
N SER A 271 18.00 -1.21 -18.78
CA SER A 271 18.76 0.04 -18.69
C SER A 271 17.97 1.16 -18.02
N ARG A 272 16.71 1.38 -18.43
CA ARG A 272 15.83 2.38 -17.82
C ARG A 272 15.59 2.08 -16.34
N ASN A 273 15.36 0.82 -15.98
CA ASN A 273 15.14 0.43 -14.59
C ASN A 273 16.39 0.67 -13.73
N LYS A 274 17.60 0.45 -14.26
CA LYS A 274 18.85 0.80 -13.56
C LYS A 274 18.97 2.31 -13.35
N ASP A 275 18.63 3.12 -14.35
CA ASP A 275 18.65 4.57 -14.22
C ASP A 275 17.59 5.06 -13.22
N LEU A 276 16.37 4.51 -13.26
CA LEU A 276 15.32 4.77 -12.24
C LEU A 276 15.78 4.41 -10.83
N GLN A 277 16.44 3.25 -10.66
CA GLN A 277 16.98 2.85 -9.36
C GLN A 277 18.08 3.79 -8.88
N ARG A 278 18.96 4.26 -9.78
CA ARG A 278 20.00 5.24 -9.46
C ARG A 278 19.37 6.55 -9.01
N VAL A 279 18.40 7.07 -9.76
CA VAL A 279 17.69 8.31 -9.42
C VAL A 279 16.94 8.17 -8.10
N HIS A 280 16.22 7.06 -7.90
CA HIS A 280 15.54 6.80 -6.63
C HIS A 280 16.52 6.75 -5.45
N SER A 281 17.68 6.10 -5.61
CA SER A 281 18.71 6.03 -4.57
C SER A 281 19.32 7.40 -4.28
N GLU A 282 19.61 8.18 -5.31
CA GLU A 282 20.08 9.57 -5.23
C GLU A 282 19.09 10.39 -4.39
N ILE A 283 17.81 10.41 -4.77
CA ILE A 283 16.73 11.08 -4.03
C ILE A 283 16.67 10.66 -2.56
N MET A 284 16.74 9.35 -2.29
CA MET A 284 16.64 8.81 -0.94
C MET A 284 17.88 9.08 -0.08
N SER A 285 19.01 9.42 -0.70
CA SER A 285 20.30 9.66 -0.04
C SER A 285 20.68 11.13 0.09
N SER A 286 20.10 12.01 -0.73
CA SER A 286 20.44 13.42 -0.72
C SER A 286 19.88 14.15 0.51
N PRO A 287 20.62 15.14 1.04
CA PRO A 287 20.14 16.02 2.09
C PRO A 287 18.87 16.77 1.69
N LEU A 288 18.02 17.03 2.68
CA LEU A 288 16.81 17.85 2.53
C LEU A 288 16.94 19.05 3.44
N ASP A 289 16.74 20.25 2.90
CA ASP A 289 16.62 21.48 3.69
C ASP A 289 15.14 21.87 3.80
N ILE A 290 14.58 21.80 5.01
CA ILE A 290 13.17 22.06 5.27
C ILE A 290 13.07 23.27 6.18
N GLY A 291 12.85 24.45 5.60
CA GLY A 291 12.68 25.69 6.37
C GLY A 291 13.86 25.98 7.32
N GLY A 292 15.09 25.69 6.90
CA GLY A 292 16.30 25.84 7.73
C GLY A 292 16.67 24.59 8.55
N LEU A 293 15.85 23.53 8.50
CA LEU A 293 16.18 22.23 9.06
C LEU A 293 16.88 21.36 8.02
N THR A 294 18.19 21.19 8.14
CA THR A 294 18.96 20.27 7.30
C THR A 294 18.83 18.84 7.81
N ILE A 295 18.10 18.00 7.06
CA ILE A 295 17.96 16.58 7.30
C ILE A 295 18.93 15.82 6.40
N ARG A 296 19.65 14.86 6.98
CA ARG A 296 20.67 14.07 6.27
C ARG A 296 20.17 13.44 4.98
N ASN A 297 18.97 12.85 5.01
CA ASN A 297 18.31 12.27 3.84
C ASN A 297 16.83 11.96 4.07
N PHE A 298 16.12 11.58 3.01
CA PHE A 298 14.69 11.28 3.08
C PHE A 298 14.35 10.11 4.02
N GLY A 299 15.27 9.13 4.12
CA GLY A 299 15.15 8.01 5.05
C GLY A 299 15.08 8.43 6.52
N CYS A 300 15.64 9.60 6.88
CA CYS A 300 15.65 10.14 8.23
C CYS A 300 14.32 10.81 8.64
N LEU A 301 13.44 11.17 7.70
CA LEU A 301 12.18 11.87 8.02
C LEU A 301 11.29 11.07 8.97
N ARG A 302 11.17 9.76 8.74
CA ARG A 302 10.30 8.91 9.57
C ARG A 302 10.86 8.71 10.99
N PRO A 303 12.15 8.38 11.17
CA PRO A 303 12.77 8.39 12.50
C PRO A 303 12.64 9.74 13.21
N LEU A 304 12.84 10.86 12.52
CA LEU A 304 12.69 12.21 13.11
C LEU A 304 11.25 12.48 13.55
N LEU A 305 10.27 12.19 12.68
CA LEU A 305 8.85 12.31 13.05
C LEU A 305 8.51 11.46 14.27
N ASN A 306 8.93 10.19 14.28
CA ASN A 306 8.69 9.31 15.42
C ASN A 306 9.38 9.84 16.68
N GLY A 307 10.61 10.35 16.58
CA GLY A 307 11.33 10.98 17.69
C GLY A 307 10.57 12.17 18.28
N VAL A 308 10.02 13.05 17.44
CA VAL A 308 9.16 14.17 17.88
C VAL A 308 7.89 13.69 18.57
N LEU A 309 7.23 12.67 18.00
CA LEU A 309 6.01 12.11 18.59
C LEU A 309 6.30 11.42 19.93
N ASP A 310 7.38 10.64 20.02
CA ASP A 310 7.70 9.84 21.19
C ASP A 310 8.21 10.70 22.35
N SER A 311 8.95 11.77 22.07
CA SER A 311 9.49 12.71 23.08
C SER A 311 8.46 13.64 23.72
N CYS A 312 7.29 13.81 23.09
CA CYS A 312 6.24 14.70 23.57
C CYS A 312 5.08 13.93 24.19
N ASP A 313 4.58 14.39 25.33
CA ASP A 313 3.39 13.84 25.98
C ASP A 313 2.09 14.23 25.25
N HIS A 314 1.02 13.48 25.50
CA HIS A 314 -0.30 13.80 24.96
C HIS A 314 -0.78 15.17 25.46
N GLY A 315 -1.31 15.99 24.55
CA GLY A 315 -1.78 17.35 24.81
C GLY A 315 -0.69 18.40 24.65
N THR A 316 0.58 18.00 24.45
CA THR A 316 1.68 18.94 24.20
C THR A 316 1.44 19.72 22.91
N THR A 317 1.46 21.05 23.01
CA THR A 317 1.36 21.97 21.87
C THR A 317 2.75 22.27 21.30
N ILE A 318 2.88 22.22 19.98
CA ILE A 318 4.11 22.48 19.22
C ILE A 318 3.87 23.72 18.37
N ALA A 319 4.66 24.76 18.60
CA ALA A 319 4.60 26.00 17.83
C ALA A 319 5.10 25.79 16.39
N VAL A 320 4.53 26.52 15.43
CA VAL A 320 4.81 26.36 13.99
C VAL A 320 6.27 26.65 13.64
N ASP A 321 6.86 27.64 14.28
CA ASP A 321 8.23 28.13 14.10
C ASP A 321 9.30 27.25 14.76
N SER A 322 8.89 26.34 15.66
CA SER A 322 9.81 25.37 16.25
C SER A 322 10.30 24.36 15.19
N GLN A 323 11.48 23.76 15.39
CA GLN A 323 12.00 22.72 14.48
C GLN A 323 11.01 21.55 14.29
N ALA A 324 10.32 21.16 15.37
CA ALA A 324 9.27 20.14 15.31
C ALA A 324 8.06 20.64 14.51
N GLY A 325 7.65 21.89 14.69
CA GLY A 325 6.58 22.53 13.92
C GLY A 325 6.88 22.59 12.42
N ILE A 326 8.07 23.04 12.05
CA ILE A 326 8.55 23.10 10.65
C ILE A 326 8.51 21.71 10.01
N LEU A 327 9.01 20.69 10.70
CA LEU A 327 8.96 19.30 10.23
C LEU A 327 7.52 18.81 10.04
N LEU A 328 6.64 19.05 11.02
CA LEU A 328 5.23 18.63 10.96
C LEU A 328 4.47 19.34 9.85
N GLN A 329 4.70 20.64 9.66
CA GLN A 329 4.13 21.43 8.58
C GLN A 329 4.54 20.86 7.22
N TYR A 330 5.84 20.65 7.00
CA TYR A 330 6.35 20.05 5.76
C TYR A 330 5.71 18.70 5.48
N ILE A 331 5.59 17.83 6.49
CA ILE A 331 4.95 16.52 6.36
C ILE A 331 3.47 16.66 5.93
N ILE A 332 2.74 17.65 6.45
CA ILE A 332 1.33 17.89 6.09
C ILE A 332 1.17 18.41 4.67
N GLU A 333 2.11 19.18 4.13
CA GLU A 333 2.04 19.72 2.76
C GLU A 333 1.88 18.63 1.70
N PHE A 334 2.37 17.41 2.00
CA PHE A 334 2.22 16.23 1.14
C PHE A 334 1.05 15.33 1.50
N HIS A 335 0.22 15.73 2.46
CA HIS A 335 -1.03 15.04 2.76
C HIS A 335 -2.04 15.27 1.60
N PRO A 336 -2.83 14.26 1.18
CA PRO A 336 -3.81 14.45 0.10
C PRO A 336 -4.81 15.59 0.35
N ARG A 337 -5.12 15.82 1.63
CA ARG A 337 -5.97 16.92 2.13
C ARG A 337 -5.14 18.06 2.73
N ALA A 338 -3.93 18.32 2.23
CA ALA A 338 -3.04 19.36 2.75
C ALA A 338 -3.71 20.74 2.73
N ALA A 339 -4.35 21.10 1.61
CA ALA A 339 -5.01 22.39 1.45
C ALA A 339 -6.13 22.62 2.47
N GLU A 340 -6.90 21.56 2.77
CA GLU A 340 -7.94 21.60 3.80
C GLU A 340 -7.34 21.71 5.20
N LYS A 341 -6.33 20.88 5.52
CA LYS A 341 -5.73 20.81 6.86
C LYS A 341 -4.90 22.02 7.23
N LEU A 342 -4.18 22.57 6.26
CA LEU A 342 -3.43 23.83 6.41
C LEU A 342 -4.34 25.06 6.26
N CYS A 343 -5.63 24.83 5.96
CA CYS A 343 -6.67 25.83 5.86
C CYS A 343 -6.26 27.08 5.05
N LYS A 344 -5.94 26.92 3.76
CA LYS A 344 -5.69 28.08 2.88
C LYS A 344 -7.02 28.86 2.68
N GLY A 345 -7.32 29.83 3.54
CA GLY A 345 -8.59 30.57 3.58
C GLY A 345 -8.74 31.43 4.86
N ASN A 346 -9.95 31.48 5.46
CA ASN A 346 -10.28 32.30 6.65
C ASN A 346 -9.72 31.76 7.98
N ARG A 347 -8.77 30.82 7.94
CA ARG A 347 -8.15 30.28 9.13
C ARG A 347 -6.65 30.26 8.96
N THR A 348 -5.94 30.55 10.04
CA THR A 348 -4.50 30.57 10.09
C THR A 348 -3.97 29.38 10.88
N LEU A 349 -2.88 28.78 10.41
CA LEU A 349 -2.18 27.72 11.12
C LEU A 349 -1.49 28.32 12.36
N VAL A 350 -1.82 27.81 13.56
CA VAL A 350 -1.29 28.32 14.83
C VAL A 350 -0.32 27.34 15.48
N GLY A 351 -0.45 26.05 15.19
CA GLY A 351 0.48 25.05 15.71
C GLY A 351 0.02 23.62 15.50
N PHE A 352 0.64 22.72 16.25
CA PHE A 352 0.30 21.30 16.29
C PHE A 352 0.08 20.85 17.73
N GLU A 353 -0.66 19.76 17.92
CA GLU A 353 -0.87 19.18 19.25
C GLU A 353 -0.72 17.67 19.22
N ILE A 354 -0.01 17.09 20.18
CA ILE A 354 0.19 15.64 20.23
C ILE A 354 -1.05 14.93 20.76
N ALA A 355 -1.56 13.97 19.99
CA ALA A 355 -2.76 13.22 20.30
C ALA A 355 -2.52 11.70 20.26
N MET A 356 -3.38 10.95 20.95
CA MET A 356 -3.43 9.49 20.84
C MET A 356 -4.49 9.08 19.82
N GLY A 357 -4.06 8.51 18.70
CA GLY A 357 -4.96 7.95 17.71
C GLY A 357 -5.45 6.55 18.10
N ALA A 358 -6.76 6.30 17.95
CA ALA A 358 -7.31 4.95 17.98
C ALA A 358 -7.13 4.30 16.60
N PHE A 359 -6.32 3.24 16.51
CA PHE A 359 -6.11 2.49 15.28
C PHE A 359 -7.00 1.24 15.24
N LYS A 360 -7.31 0.76 14.01
CA LYS A 360 -8.23 -0.37 13.74
C LYS A 360 -7.88 -1.68 14.48
N GLU A 361 -6.70 -1.78 15.06
CA GLU A 361 -6.21 -2.97 15.79
C GLU A 361 -6.29 -2.80 17.31
N GLY A 362 -6.98 -1.77 17.82
CA GLY A 362 -7.02 -1.47 19.26
C GLY A 362 -5.72 -0.89 19.83
N SER A 363 -4.64 -0.86 19.05
CA SER A 363 -3.39 -0.20 19.43
C SER A 363 -3.57 1.32 19.45
N LYS A 364 -3.24 1.94 20.59
CA LYS A 364 -3.13 3.39 20.71
C LYS A 364 -1.75 3.81 20.20
N LYS A 365 -1.69 4.68 19.19
CA LYS A 365 -0.41 5.23 18.69
C LYS A 365 -0.44 6.76 18.76
N LYS A 366 0.69 7.37 19.14
CA LYS A 366 0.85 8.82 19.10
C LYS A 366 0.72 9.34 17.67
N CYS A 367 0.04 10.46 17.51
CA CYS A 367 -0.10 11.24 16.29
C CYS A 367 -0.13 12.73 16.65
N PHE A 368 -0.38 13.61 15.67
CA PHE A 368 -0.53 15.04 15.92
C PHE A 368 -1.83 15.56 15.30
N LEU A 369 -2.34 16.64 15.87
CA LEU A 369 -3.45 17.45 15.37
C LEU A 369 -2.87 18.72 14.76
N VAL A 370 -3.49 19.22 13.71
CA VAL A 370 -3.24 20.53 13.13
C VAL A 370 -4.18 21.51 13.84
N VAL A 371 -3.60 22.53 14.47
CA VAL A 371 -4.36 23.55 15.21
C VAL A 371 -4.42 24.79 14.35
N THR A 372 -5.63 25.16 13.94
CA THR A 372 -5.91 26.36 13.15
C THR A 372 -6.81 27.30 13.93
N LYS A 373 -6.75 28.59 13.64
CA LYS A 373 -7.56 29.62 14.28
C LYS A 373 -8.33 30.38 13.21
N ASP A 374 -9.62 30.55 13.41
CA ASP A 374 -10.45 31.38 12.52
C ASP A 374 -10.14 32.85 12.75
N ASP A 375 -9.83 33.56 11.68
CA ASP A 375 -9.38 34.95 11.72
C ASP A 375 -10.49 35.90 12.17
N SER A 376 -11.75 35.50 11.96
CA SER A 376 -12.92 36.31 12.31
C SER A 376 -13.40 36.13 13.75
N SER A 377 -13.48 34.88 14.23
CA SER A 377 -13.99 34.56 15.57
C SER A 377 -12.90 34.33 16.62
N GLY A 378 -11.65 34.16 16.19
CA GLY A 378 -10.53 33.77 17.06
C GLY A 378 -10.65 32.34 17.63
N LYS A 379 -11.65 31.56 17.19
CA LYS A 379 -11.89 30.20 17.67
C LYS A 379 -10.90 29.22 17.06
N GLU A 380 -10.38 28.32 17.90
CA GLU A 380 -9.46 27.27 17.48
C GLU A 380 -10.20 26.02 16.99
N PHE A 381 -9.66 25.40 15.95
CA PHE A 381 -10.12 24.17 15.34
C PHE A 381 -8.97 23.17 15.27
N LYS A 382 -9.20 21.96 15.78
CA LYS A 382 -8.22 20.87 15.78
C LYS A 382 -8.60 19.82 14.75
N GLU A 383 -7.73 19.60 13.77
CA GLU A 383 -7.93 18.60 12.73
C GLU A 383 -6.91 17.47 12.84
N VAL A 384 -7.34 16.22 12.69
CA VAL A 384 -6.43 15.09 12.88
C VAL A 384 -5.40 14.99 11.74
N GLY A 385 -4.15 15.29 12.05
CA GLY A 385 -2.97 14.91 11.28
C GLY A 385 -2.69 13.42 11.43
N ARG A 386 -3.53 12.56 10.83
CA ARG A 386 -3.25 11.11 10.88
C ARG A 386 -1.85 10.85 10.33
N GLN A 387 -1.08 10.08 11.09
CA GLN A 387 0.28 9.65 10.76
C GLN A 387 0.33 9.21 9.29
N LEU A 388 1.16 9.89 8.49
CA LEU A 388 1.46 9.50 7.11
C LEU A 388 2.03 8.09 7.14
N ARG A 389 1.17 7.09 6.95
CA ARG A 389 1.63 5.69 6.84
C ARG A 389 2.52 5.48 5.62
N ARG A 390 2.58 6.46 4.71
CA ARG A 390 3.30 6.42 3.44
C ARG A 390 3.79 7.82 3.08
N LEU A 391 5.03 8.13 3.43
CA LEU A 391 5.80 9.16 2.73
C LEU A 391 6.22 8.52 1.38
N SER A 392 5.70 9.06 0.27
CA SER A 392 6.04 8.57 -1.07
C SER A 392 7.44 9.06 -1.47
N PRO A 393 8.28 8.27 -2.15
CA PRO A 393 9.54 8.75 -2.74
C PRO A 393 9.35 9.93 -3.70
N VAL A 394 8.13 10.12 -4.21
CA VAL A 394 7.71 11.30 -4.98
C VAL A 394 8.00 12.61 -4.22
N LEU A 395 7.95 12.62 -2.88
CA LEU A 395 8.30 13.79 -2.08
C LEU A 395 9.76 14.26 -2.33
N GLY A 396 10.70 13.33 -2.47
CA GLY A 396 12.10 13.69 -2.67
C GLY A 396 12.40 14.25 -4.07
N LEU A 397 11.56 13.92 -5.07
CA LEU A 397 11.61 14.55 -6.40
C LEU A 397 11.15 16.01 -6.39
N PHE A 398 10.17 16.36 -5.54
CA PHE A 398 9.72 17.74 -5.43
C PHE A 398 10.75 18.64 -4.73
N HIS A 399 11.52 18.07 -3.79
CA HIS A 399 12.51 18.83 -3.01
C HIS A 399 13.82 19.03 -3.76
N GLN A 400 14.29 18.01 -4.48
CA GLN A 400 15.32 18.20 -5.50
C GLN A 400 14.62 18.79 -6.72
N GLN A 401 14.44 20.11 -6.76
CA GLN A 401 14.07 20.78 -8.00
C GLN A 401 15.09 20.38 -9.09
N VAL A 402 14.73 19.37 -9.88
CA VAL A 402 15.24 19.23 -11.23
C VAL A 402 14.63 20.42 -11.97
N PRO A 403 15.43 21.37 -12.47
CA PRO A 403 14.90 22.49 -13.23
C PRO A 403 13.98 21.95 -14.35
N GLY A 404 12.71 22.37 -14.35
CA GLY A 404 11.76 22.04 -15.44
C GLY A 404 10.60 21.09 -15.12
N MET A 405 10.45 20.56 -13.89
CA MET A 405 9.16 19.98 -13.49
C MET A 405 8.11 21.11 -13.36
N PRO A 406 6.92 20.98 -13.98
CA PRO A 406 5.89 21.99 -13.85
C PRO A 406 5.51 22.14 -12.36
N PRO A 407 5.36 23.38 -11.85
CA PRO A 407 4.76 23.58 -10.54
C PRO A 407 3.37 22.95 -10.56
N ARG A 408 2.98 22.42 -9.42
CA ARG A 408 1.62 21.91 -9.21
C ARG A 408 0.70 23.14 -9.20
N ASP A 409 0.23 23.58 -10.37
CA ASP A 409 -0.76 24.62 -10.45
C ASP A 409 -2.00 24.16 -9.68
N GLY A 410 -2.27 24.89 -8.61
CA GLY A 410 -3.48 24.72 -7.84
C GLY A 410 -4.68 25.04 -8.72
N ALA A 411 -5.69 24.17 -8.64
CA ALA A 411 -7.09 24.47 -8.95
C ALA A 411 -7.36 25.07 -10.35
N HIS A 412 -7.40 24.22 -11.37
CA HIS A 412 -8.46 24.39 -12.36
C HIS A 412 -9.78 23.90 -11.74
N HIS A 413 -10.68 24.85 -11.47
CA HIS A 413 -12.10 24.61 -11.27
C HIS A 413 -12.63 23.70 -12.39
N PRO A 414 -13.25 22.54 -12.08
CA PRO A 414 -14.06 21.86 -13.07
C PRO A 414 -15.32 22.70 -13.29
N LYS A 415 -15.54 23.13 -14.53
CA LYS A 415 -16.85 23.59 -14.98
C LYS A 415 -17.84 22.44 -14.80
N ASP A 416 -19.05 22.79 -14.39
CA ASP A 416 -20.15 21.88 -14.06
C ASP A 416 -20.34 20.79 -15.12
N GLY A 417 -20.20 19.52 -14.71
CA GLY A 417 -20.53 18.37 -15.56
C GLY A 417 -19.88 17.02 -15.24
N GLU A 418 -18.74 16.99 -14.55
CA GLU A 418 -17.92 15.75 -14.45
C GLU A 418 -17.73 15.19 -13.02
N ALA A 419 -18.74 15.35 -12.16
CA ALA A 419 -18.68 14.95 -10.75
C ALA A 419 -18.96 13.45 -10.46
N ARG A 420 -19.10 12.57 -11.46
CA ARG A 420 -19.50 11.16 -11.23
C ARG A 420 -18.46 10.08 -11.57
N LEU A 421 -17.27 10.43 -12.02
CA LEU A 421 -16.21 9.45 -12.36
C LEU A 421 -14.94 9.52 -11.49
N ARG A 422 -14.84 10.50 -10.58
CA ARG A 422 -13.68 10.64 -9.67
C ARG A 422 -13.81 9.91 -8.34
N GLU A 423 -14.98 9.34 -8.02
CA GLU A 423 -15.20 8.60 -6.76
C GLU A 423 -14.77 7.11 -6.83
N SER A 424 -14.44 6.56 -8.01
CA SER A 424 -14.15 5.12 -8.12
C SER A 424 -12.66 4.74 -7.95
N LEU A 425 -11.74 5.70 -7.89
CA LEU A 425 -10.28 5.46 -7.82
C LEU A 425 -9.63 5.89 -6.50
N ILE A 426 -10.42 6.40 -5.55
CA ILE A 426 -9.93 6.75 -4.20
C ILE A 426 -10.81 6.02 -3.21
N GLY A 427 -10.38 4.83 -2.81
CA GLY A 427 -11.07 4.01 -1.83
C GLY A 427 -11.21 4.74 -0.49
N GLU A 428 -12.39 5.33 -0.29
CA GLU A 428 -12.89 5.81 0.98
C GLU A 428 -12.85 4.72 2.06
N LYS A 429 -12.30 5.08 3.22
CA LYS A 429 -12.92 4.85 4.54
C LYS A 429 -12.36 5.93 5.48
N PHE A 430 -12.90 7.15 5.39
CA PHE A 430 -12.67 8.20 6.37
C PHE A 430 -13.90 8.32 7.25
N GLY A 431 -13.88 7.68 8.42
CA GLY A 431 -14.77 8.06 9.51
C GLY A 431 -14.33 9.44 10.03
N SER A 432 -15.22 10.43 9.94
CA SER A 432 -15.04 11.70 10.63
C SER A 432 -15.12 11.46 12.14
N CYS A 433 -14.03 11.71 12.85
CA CYS A 433 -14.13 12.11 14.26
C CYS A 433 -13.93 13.62 14.28
N VAL A 434 -15.04 14.35 14.26
CA VAL A 434 -15.06 15.72 14.76
C VAL A 434 -15.24 15.57 16.27
N THR A 435 -14.16 15.73 17.04
CA THR A 435 -14.31 15.97 18.47
C THR A 435 -14.67 17.44 18.63
N ARG A 436 -15.98 17.73 18.77
CA ARG A 436 -16.42 18.97 19.39
C ARG A 436 -16.08 18.88 20.87
N THR A 437 -15.11 19.68 21.30
CA THR A 437 -15.05 20.17 22.69
C THR A 437 -15.70 21.54 22.73
#